data_AF-A0A259KYD0-F1
#
_entry.id   AF-A0A259KYD0-F1
#
_cell.length_a   1.000
_cell.length_b   1.000
_cell.length_c   1.000
_cell.angle_alpha   90.00
_cell.angle_beta   90.00
_cell.angle_gamma   90.00
#
_symmetry.space_group_name_H-M   'P 1'
#
loop_
_entity.id
_entity.type
_entity.pdbx_description
1 polymer ?
#
loop_
_entity_poly.entity_id
_entity_poly.type
_entity_poly.pdbx_seq_one_letter_code
_entity_poly.pdbx_strand_id
1 'polypeptide(L)'
;MQMRTLFLVITGLILAPMSAAANPTRADDIHAATERFLGDWASRLETRGFRARYEIGHLDSRLSLAACETPLNIEFTGNPMQTTSPSLLVSCSGQRPWRMFVTASIEVFGPALVAARPLARGERLTQALVTTEEVQINASRRGALT
;
A
#
# COMPACT_ATOMS: atom_id res chain seq x y z
N MET A 1 72.40 -33.93 -29.42
CA MET A 1 72.36 -32.47 -29.60
C MET A 1 70.91 -32.03 -29.62
N GLN A 2 70.56 -31.09 -28.73
CA GLN A 2 69.57 -30.01 -28.91
C GLN A 2 68.11 -30.38 -29.21
N MET A 3 67.07 -29.74 -28.66
CA MET A 3 66.88 -28.65 -27.72
C MET A 3 65.35 -28.55 -27.46
N ARG A 4 64.97 -28.13 -26.25
CA ARG A 4 63.75 -27.40 -25.80
C ARG A 4 62.69 -27.11 -26.89
N THR A 5 61.39 -27.12 -26.60
CA THR A 5 60.74 -26.05 -25.82
C THR A 5 59.29 -26.41 -25.45
N LEU A 6 58.96 -26.07 -24.21
CA LEU A 6 57.68 -26.04 -23.52
C LEU A 6 56.70 -25.05 -24.19
N PHE A 7 55.42 -25.39 -24.36
CA PHE A 7 54.34 -24.39 -24.41
C PHE A 7 53.09 -24.91 -23.70
N LEU A 8 52.81 -24.30 -22.54
CA LEU A 8 51.58 -24.45 -21.77
C LEU A 8 50.40 -23.90 -22.59
N VAL A 9 49.36 -24.71 -22.77
CA VAL A 9 48.03 -24.23 -23.16
C VAL A 9 47.15 -24.32 -21.91
N ILE A 10 47.06 -23.21 -21.18
CA ILE A 10 46.11 -23.02 -20.08
C ILE A 10 44.75 -22.74 -20.73
N THR A 11 43.88 -23.74 -20.73
CA THR A 11 42.49 -23.65 -21.19
C THR A 11 41.72 -22.75 -20.23
N GLY A 12 41.42 -21.53 -20.65
CA GLY A 12 40.61 -20.58 -19.90
C GLY A 12 39.17 -21.06 -19.75
N LEU A 13 38.78 -21.43 -18.52
CA LEU A 13 37.41 -21.72 -18.14
C LEU A 13 36.64 -20.39 -18.04
N ILE A 14 35.87 -20.07 -19.07
CA ILE A 14 35.04 -18.87 -19.16
C ILE A 14 33.90 -19.00 -18.13
N LEU A 15 33.99 -18.30 -16.99
CA LEU A 15 32.83 -18.08 -16.12
C LEU A 15 31.90 -17.09 -16.82
N ALA A 16 30.89 -17.60 -17.52
CA ALA A 16 29.78 -16.77 -17.98
C ALA A 16 28.95 -16.29 -16.78
N PRO A 17 28.59 -15.00 -16.68
CA PRO A 17 27.66 -14.54 -15.67
C PRO A 17 26.27 -15.11 -15.98
N MET A 18 25.75 -15.94 -15.07
CA MET A 18 24.38 -16.43 -15.15
C MET A 18 23.45 -15.26 -14.81
N SER A 19 22.91 -14.58 -15.81
CA SER A 19 21.86 -13.59 -15.59
C SER A 19 20.62 -14.31 -15.06
N ALA A 20 20.30 -14.10 -13.79
CA ALA A 20 19.02 -14.52 -13.23
C ALA A 20 17.92 -13.74 -13.95
N ALA A 21 17.06 -14.44 -14.70
CA ALA A 21 15.84 -13.84 -15.23
C ALA A 21 14.95 -13.45 -14.04
N ALA A 22 14.68 -12.16 -13.88
CA ALA A 22 13.77 -11.71 -12.85
C ALA A 22 12.34 -12.17 -13.20
N ASN A 23 11.66 -12.81 -12.25
CA ASN A 23 10.30 -13.30 -12.45
C ASN A 23 9.32 -12.14 -12.58
N PRO A 24 8.31 -12.25 -13.46
CA PRO A 24 7.31 -11.20 -13.63
C PRO A 24 6.55 -10.95 -12.31
N THR A 25 6.19 -9.71 -12.06
CA THR A 25 5.34 -9.36 -10.91
C THR A 25 3.90 -9.77 -11.20
N ARG A 26 3.34 -10.63 -10.35
CA ARG A 26 1.98 -11.20 -10.49
C ARG A 26 0.99 -10.51 -9.55
N ALA A 27 -0.29 -10.86 -9.70
CA ALA A 27 -1.37 -10.39 -8.82
C ALA A 27 -1.07 -10.63 -7.33
N ASP A 28 -0.58 -11.81 -6.96
CA ASP A 28 -0.28 -12.15 -5.55
C ASP A 28 0.85 -11.29 -4.96
N ASP A 29 1.87 -10.96 -5.76
CA ASP A 29 2.97 -10.09 -5.33
C ASP A 29 2.46 -8.68 -5.00
N ILE A 30 1.56 -8.17 -5.85
CA ILE A 30 0.93 -6.86 -5.71
C ILE A 30 0.00 -6.86 -4.51
N HIS A 31 -0.85 -7.88 -4.39
CA HIS A 31 -1.73 -8.04 -3.23
C HIS A 31 -0.92 -8.06 -1.93
N ALA A 32 0.14 -8.86 -1.85
CA ALA A 32 0.98 -8.95 -0.66
C ALA A 32 1.69 -7.63 -0.34
N ALA A 33 2.14 -6.88 -1.36
CA ALA A 33 2.74 -5.56 -1.15
C ALA A 33 1.71 -4.52 -0.67
N THR A 34 0.52 -4.51 -1.27
CA THR A 34 -0.59 -3.64 -0.85
C THR A 34 -1.06 -3.97 0.56
N GLU A 35 -1.13 -5.24 0.92
CA GLU A 35 -1.49 -5.70 2.28
C GLU A 35 -0.53 -5.15 3.33
N ARG A 36 0.79 -5.25 3.09
CA ARG A 36 1.79 -4.67 3.99
C ARG A 36 1.65 -3.17 4.11
N PHE A 37 1.46 -2.46 2.99
CA PHE A 37 1.28 -1.01 3.00
C PHE A 37 0.05 -0.57 3.82
N LEU A 38 -1.09 -1.24 3.62
CA LEU A 38 -2.32 -0.95 4.35
C LEU A 38 -2.22 -1.32 5.83
N GLY A 39 -1.58 -2.45 6.16
CA GLY A 39 -1.30 -2.86 7.53
C GLY A 39 -0.43 -1.84 8.27
N ASP A 40 0.68 -1.42 7.67
CA ASP A 40 1.56 -0.39 8.24
C ASP A 40 0.83 0.95 8.43
N TRP A 41 -0.02 1.32 7.48
CA TRP A 41 -0.86 2.52 7.58
C TRP A 41 -1.89 2.40 8.72
N ALA A 42 -2.56 1.25 8.86
CA ALA A 42 -3.51 0.98 9.92
C ALA A 42 -2.84 1.04 11.30
N SER A 43 -1.67 0.42 11.48
CA SER A 43 -0.93 0.49 12.75
C SER A 43 -0.50 1.91 13.11
N ARG A 44 -0.13 2.75 12.11
CA ARG A 44 0.13 4.17 12.37
C ARG A 44 -1.14 4.92 12.81
N LEU A 45 -2.32 4.55 12.34
CA LEU A 45 -3.58 5.13 12.81
C LEU A 45 -3.93 4.71 14.24
N GLU A 46 -3.63 3.47 14.62
CA GLU A 46 -3.86 2.95 15.97
C GLU A 46 -3.09 3.76 17.02
N THR A 47 -1.83 4.13 16.74
CA THR A 47 -1.05 5.00 17.63
C THR A 47 -1.67 6.40 17.83
N ARG A 48 -2.63 6.79 16.98
CA ARG A 48 -3.36 8.06 17.05
C ARG A 48 -4.79 7.89 17.60
N GLY A 49 -5.15 6.70 18.08
CA GLY A 49 -6.48 6.41 18.64
C GLY A 49 -7.55 6.08 17.59
N PHE A 50 -7.17 5.75 16.35
CA PHE A 50 -8.09 5.32 15.31
C PHE A 50 -7.90 3.84 15.00
N ARG A 51 -8.98 3.13 14.68
CA ARG A 51 -8.94 1.74 14.22
C ARG A 51 -9.33 1.69 12.76
N ALA A 52 -8.52 1.05 11.92
CA ALA A 52 -8.84 0.86 10.51
C ALA A 52 -9.18 -0.60 10.21
N ARG A 53 -10.23 -0.82 9.40
CA ARG A 53 -10.49 -2.08 8.71
C ARG A 53 -10.33 -1.82 7.22
N TYR A 54 -9.73 -2.76 6.49
CA TYR A 54 -9.53 -2.60 5.06
C TYR A 54 -9.65 -3.94 4.32
N GLU A 55 -10.02 -3.86 3.05
CA GLU A 55 -10.06 -4.98 2.12
C GLU A 55 -9.50 -4.54 0.77
N ILE A 56 -8.62 -5.35 0.18
CA ILE A 56 -8.03 -5.05 -1.13
C ILE A 56 -9.00 -5.52 -2.22
N GLY A 57 -9.20 -4.69 -3.25
CA GLY A 57 -10.02 -5.04 -4.40
C GLY A 57 -9.43 -6.23 -5.18
N HIS A 58 -10.32 -6.97 -5.85
CA HIS A 58 -9.90 -8.13 -6.64
C HIS A 58 -8.90 -7.75 -7.74
N LEU A 59 -7.77 -8.47 -7.79
CA LEU A 59 -6.79 -8.39 -8.86
C LEU A 59 -6.99 -9.57 -9.82
N ASP A 60 -7.07 -9.30 -11.13
CA ASP A 60 -7.17 -10.34 -12.16
C ASP A 60 -5.95 -11.28 -12.04
N SER A 61 -6.20 -12.58 -11.85
CA SER A 61 -5.15 -13.59 -11.65
C SER A 61 -4.21 -13.75 -12.86
N ARG A 62 -4.61 -13.24 -14.03
CA ARG A 62 -3.81 -13.22 -15.26
C ARG A 62 -2.87 -12.00 -15.31
N LEU A 63 -2.96 -11.07 -14.37
CA LEU A 63 -2.07 -9.92 -14.28
C LEU A 63 -0.62 -10.39 -14.19
N SER A 64 0.18 -9.90 -15.14
CA SER A 64 1.60 -10.21 -15.24
C SER A 64 2.30 -8.96 -15.75
N LEU A 65 3.00 -8.27 -14.84
CA LEU A 65 3.77 -7.07 -15.15
C LEU A 65 5.24 -7.43 -15.34
N ALA A 66 6.02 -6.49 -15.88
CA ALA A 66 7.46 -6.66 -15.92
C ALA A 66 7.99 -6.87 -14.49
N ALA A 67 8.98 -7.75 -14.35
CA ALA A 67 9.66 -7.96 -13.08
C ALA A 67 10.14 -6.61 -12.50
N CYS A 68 10.00 -6.45 -11.20
CA CYS A 68 10.54 -5.28 -10.50
C CYS A 68 11.74 -5.70 -9.66
N GLU A 69 12.90 -5.08 -9.93
CA GLU A 69 14.14 -5.37 -9.19
C GLU A 69 14.19 -4.65 -7.83
N THR A 70 13.27 -3.72 -7.59
CA THR A 70 13.15 -2.93 -6.36
C THR A 70 11.80 -3.19 -5.68
N PRO A 71 11.67 -2.88 -4.37
CA PRO A 71 10.38 -2.94 -3.70
C PRO A 71 9.34 -2.05 -4.40
N LEU A 72 8.10 -2.54 -4.52
CA LEU A 72 7.01 -1.77 -5.09
C LEU A 72 6.73 -0.54 -4.25
N ASN A 73 6.60 0.62 -4.91
CA ASN A 73 6.16 1.84 -4.27
C ASN A 73 4.63 1.90 -4.30
N ILE A 74 4.01 2.15 -3.14
CA ILE A 74 2.57 2.21 -2.97
C ILE A 74 2.20 3.50 -2.25
N GLU A 75 1.24 4.23 -2.79
CA GLU A 75 0.71 5.45 -2.18
C GLU A 75 -0.81 5.55 -2.40
N PHE A 76 -1.50 6.24 -1.50
CA PHE A 76 -2.88 6.62 -1.75
C PHE A 76 -2.92 7.77 -2.76
N THR A 77 -3.82 7.70 -3.74
CA THR A 77 -4.02 8.79 -4.72
C THR A 77 -4.78 9.99 -4.13
N GLY A 78 -5.25 9.87 -2.90
CA GLY A 78 -6.02 10.87 -2.18
C GLY A 78 -6.00 10.59 -0.67
N ASN A 79 -6.83 11.31 0.10
CA ASN A 79 -6.86 11.13 1.55
C ASN A 79 -7.78 9.95 1.96
N PRO A 80 -7.24 8.83 2.48
CA PRO A 80 -8.05 7.68 2.92
C PRO A 80 -8.97 8.01 4.11
N MET A 81 -8.75 9.12 4.82
CA MET A 81 -9.63 9.59 5.89
C MET A 81 -10.93 10.24 5.39
N GLN A 82 -11.06 10.49 4.08
CA GLN A 82 -12.20 11.21 3.48
C GLN A 82 -12.99 10.35 2.49
N THR A 83 -12.64 9.08 2.33
CA THR A 83 -13.32 8.15 1.42
C THR A 83 -13.29 6.74 1.99
N THR A 84 -14.35 5.97 1.74
CA THR A 84 -14.43 4.55 2.05
C THR A 84 -13.83 3.67 0.97
N SER A 85 -13.51 4.23 -0.19
CA SER A 85 -13.02 3.47 -1.35
C SER A 85 -11.85 4.17 -2.02
N PRO A 86 -10.70 4.31 -1.35
CA PRO A 86 -9.53 4.95 -1.94
C PRO A 86 -8.93 4.10 -3.07
N SER A 87 -8.28 4.80 -4.00
CA SER A 87 -7.38 4.18 -4.97
C SER A 87 -5.94 4.27 -4.46
N LEU A 88 -5.20 3.20 -4.65
CA LEU A 88 -3.77 3.11 -4.40
C LEU A 88 -3.03 3.12 -5.74
N LEU A 89 -2.00 3.95 -5.86
CA LEU A 89 -1.05 3.86 -6.96
C LEU A 89 0.04 2.87 -6.56
N VAL A 90 0.14 1.75 -7.28
CA VAL A 90 1.23 0.78 -7.15
C VAL A 90 2.18 0.99 -8.32
N SER A 91 3.48 1.09 -8.04
CA SER A 91 4.47 1.40 -9.07
C SER A 91 5.81 0.68 -8.86
N CYS A 92 6.46 0.39 -9.98
CA CYS A 92 7.84 -0.07 -10.04
C CYS A 92 8.71 1.00 -10.70
N SER A 93 9.83 1.34 -10.08
CA SER A 93 10.83 2.30 -10.59
C SER A 93 12.12 1.63 -11.07
N GLY A 94 12.10 0.29 -11.23
CA GLY A 94 13.22 -0.51 -11.70
C GLY A 94 13.55 -0.30 -13.17
N GLN A 95 14.28 -1.25 -13.76
CA GLN A 95 14.76 -1.14 -15.15
C GLN A 95 13.60 -1.13 -16.17
N ARG A 96 12.47 -1.76 -15.81
CA ARG A 96 11.25 -1.79 -16.61
C ARG A 96 10.10 -1.16 -15.84
N PRO A 97 10.02 0.18 -15.79
CA PRO A 97 9.08 0.87 -14.93
C PRO A 97 7.63 0.65 -15.38
N TRP A 98 6.74 0.59 -14.41
CA TRP A 98 5.30 0.49 -14.63
C TRP A 98 4.53 1.07 -13.45
N ARG A 99 3.24 1.36 -13.68
CA ARG A 99 2.31 1.81 -12.65
C ARG A 99 0.91 1.27 -12.91
N MET A 100 0.17 1.01 -11.84
CA MET A 100 -1.24 0.62 -11.90
C MET A 100 -2.00 1.14 -10.70
N PHE A 101 -3.33 1.16 -10.81
CA PHE A 101 -4.20 1.50 -9.71
C PHE A 101 -4.83 0.23 -9.12
N VAL A 102 -4.83 0.14 -7.79
CA VAL A 102 -5.53 -0.89 -7.02
C VAL A 102 -6.56 -0.20 -6.16
N THR A 103 -7.79 -0.69 -6.14
CA THR A 103 -8.84 -0.17 -5.25
C THR A 103 -8.79 -0.90 -3.91
N ALA A 104 -9.18 -0.22 -2.84
CA ALA A 104 -9.42 -0.85 -1.54
C ALA A 104 -10.74 -0.33 -0.95
N SER A 105 -11.39 -1.15 -0.13
CA SER A 105 -12.40 -0.70 0.82
C SER A 105 -11.72 -0.38 2.14
N ILE A 106 -12.02 0.76 2.75
CA ILE A 106 -11.46 1.18 4.04
C ILE A 106 -12.56 1.73 4.93
N GLU A 107 -12.57 1.29 6.19
CA GLU A 107 -13.38 1.86 7.25
C GLU A 107 -12.45 2.35 8.37
N VAL A 108 -12.55 3.62 8.74
CA VAL A 108 -11.77 4.21 9.84
C VAL A 108 -12.69 4.58 10.98
N PHE A 109 -12.50 3.96 12.13
CA PHE A 109 -13.23 4.21 13.37
C PHE A 109 -12.40 5.07 14.30
N GLY A 110 -13.04 5.98 15.01
CA GLY A 110 -12.39 6.78 16.04
C GLY A 110 -13.40 7.57 16.87
N PRO A 111 -12.94 8.21 17.95
CA PRO A 111 -13.78 9.06 18.77
C PRO A 111 -14.23 10.29 17.98
N ALA A 112 -15.52 10.62 18.07
CA ALA A 112 -16.06 11.86 17.56
C ALA A 112 -17.18 12.40 18.45
N LEU A 113 -17.37 13.71 18.43
CA LEU A 113 -18.51 14.38 19.05
C LEU A 113 -19.78 14.11 18.24
N VAL A 114 -20.76 13.51 18.91
CA VAL A 114 -22.11 13.31 18.40
C VAL A 114 -23.11 14.05 19.29
N ALA A 115 -24.26 14.39 18.72
CA ALA A 115 -25.32 15.06 19.48
C ALA A 115 -25.93 14.11 20.52
N ALA A 116 -25.97 14.54 21.79
CA ALA A 116 -26.57 13.75 22.88
C ALA A 116 -28.11 13.70 22.80
N ARG A 117 -28.71 14.62 22.05
CA ARG A 117 -30.15 14.70 21.73
C ARG A 117 -30.36 15.49 20.43
N PRO A 118 -31.57 15.50 19.85
CA PRO A 118 -31.89 16.43 18.76
C PRO A 118 -31.59 17.89 19.15
N LEU A 119 -30.95 18.62 18.24
CA LEU A 119 -30.55 20.02 18.42
C LEU A 119 -31.43 20.94 17.57
N ALA A 120 -31.90 22.04 18.15
CA ALA A 120 -32.69 23.02 17.42
C ALA A 120 -31.79 23.92 16.56
N ARG A 121 -32.32 24.42 15.45
CA ARG A 121 -31.59 25.41 14.62
C ARG A 121 -31.31 26.66 15.45
N GLY A 122 -30.07 27.12 15.45
CA GLY A 122 -29.64 28.32 16.18
C GLY A 122 -29.40 28.09 17.68
N GLU A 123 -29.59 26.85 18.16
CA GLU A 123 -29.26 26.48 19.53
C GLU A 123 -27.75 26.60 19.78
N ARG A 124 -27.38 27.23 20.90
CA ARG A 124 -25.98 27.34 21.30
C ARG A 124 -25.48 26.01 21.85
N LEU A 125 -24.45 25.44 21.22
CA LEU A 125 -23.81 24.22 21.67
C LEU A 125 -23.19 24.41 23.05
N THR A 126 -23.39 23.44 23.93
CA THR A 126 -22.76 23.33 25.24
C THR A 126 -22.26 21.90 25.42
N GLN A 127 -21.38 21.68 26.40
CA GLN A 127 -20.81 20.36 26.65
C GLN A 127 -21.88 19.30 26.96
N ALA A 128 -23.00 19.67 27.58
CA ALA A 128 -24.11 18.75 27.87
C ALA A 128 -24.90 18.31 26.63
N LEU A 129 -24.68 18.94 25.47
CA LEU A 129 -25.38 18.64 24.22
C LEU A 129 -24.60 17.71 23.28
N VAL A 130 -23.37 17.38 23.64
CA VAL A 130 -22.50 16.50 22.86
C VAL A 130 -21.96 15.39 23.75
N THR A 131 -21.76 14.22 23.15
CA THR A 131 -21.05 13.10 23.76
C THR A 131 -19.99 12.61 22.79
N THR A 132 -18.94 11.99 23.31
CA THR A 132 -17.92 11.35 22.47
C THR A 132 -18.30 9.89 22.27
N GLU A 133 -18.49 9.51 21.01
CA GLU A 133 -18.80 8.12 20.62
C GLU A 133 -17.78 7.64 19.59
N GLU A 134 -17.61 6.33 19.51
CA GLU A 134 -16.85 5.73 18.41
C GLU A 134 -17.72 5.70 17.15
N VAL A 135 -17.26 6.35 16.07
CA VAL A 135 -17.96 6.41 14.80
C VAL A 135 -17.02 6.13 13.63
N GLN A 136 -17.60 5.78 12.48
CA GLN A 136 -16.83 5.69 11.25
C GLN A 136 -16.56 7.09 10.68
N ILE A 137 -15.32 7.54 10.79
CA ILE A 137 -14.85 8.88 10.44
C ILE A 137 -14.92 9.13 8.93
N ASN A 138 -14.41 8.17 8.13
CA ASN A 138 -14.26 8.32 6.69
C ASN A 138 -15.55 8.06 5.89
N ALA A 139 -16.65 7.71 6.57
CA ALA A 139 -18.00 7.63 5.97
C ALA A 139 -18.76 8.97 6.03
N SER A 140 -18.31 9.94 6.83
CA SER A 140 -18.99 11.23 6.94
C SER A 140 -18.70 12.14 5.75
N ARG A 141 -19.74 12.49 4.98
CA ARG A 141 -19.65 13.42 3.84
C ARG A 141 -19.20 14.84 4.23
N ARG A 142 -19.41 15.25 5.48
CA ARG A 142 -19.07 16.60 5.98
C ARG A 142 -17.93 16.59 7.01
N GLY A 143 -17.28 15.43 7.19
CA GLY A 143 -16.30 15.22 8.24
C GLY A 143 -16.93 14.91 9.60
N ALA A 144 -16.14 14.36 10.50
CA ALA A 144 -16.48 14.17 11.90
C ALA A 144 -15.72 15.20 12.74
N LEU A 145 -16.30 15.61 13.88
CA LEU A 145 -15.62 16.45 14.86
C LEU A 145 -14.92 15.53 15.85
N THR A 146 -13.61 15.33 15.68
CA THR A 146 -12.77 14.44 16.51
C THR A 146 -11.97 15.22 17.53
#